data_AF-A0A853JG32-F1
#
_entry.id   AF-A0A853JG32-F1
#
_cell.length_a   1.000
_cell.length_b   1.000
_cell.length_c   1.000
_cell.angle_alpha   90.00
_cell.angle_beta   90.00
_cell.angle_gamma   90.00
#
_symmetry.space_group_name_H-M   'P 1'
#
loop_
_entity.id
_entity.type
_entity.pdbx_description
1 polymer ?
#
loop_
_entity_poly.entity_id
_entity_poly.type
_entity_poly.pdbx_seq_one_letter_code
_entity_poly.pdbx_strand_id
1 'polypeptide(L)'
;GAGTQQWVLDDTPGQLRTRLHTSLADSRLELGYLVQHQDASRGGLRGQGVELASAGWGNVHAGQGLLLSTTARAEGASTQLDITEAVAQLKGAERTAEGLHETLLQQQVPGFDANARLTALREALDAEVDGKYADSVAGQSAMKPAGGGREPGEEPVERFADPKLVAESPESIAFATQKSAVAYAGGALHLTAQADVQLSAGQTFASVSGQHAALYAHAGPIRAIAANGPLSLQAHTGPLELLADKSVTLTATDERIDVLANEKIVLQAGQTQVTLEGGDITFACPGNFTVKAGEHPFRGGASGDVRLSLPDGIVKLEPDRMLDFSG
;
A
#
# COMPACT_ATOMS: atom_id res chain seq x y z
N GLY A 1 7.77 -12.07 48.64
CA GLY A 1 8.78 -11.64 47.65
C GLY A 1 9.32 -10.29 48.05
N ALA A 2 10.54 -9.94 47.65
CA ALA A 2 11.25 -8.72 48.06
C ALA A 2 10.84 -7.44 47.29
N GLY A 3 9.57 -7.34 46.87
CA GLY A 3 9.06 -6.22 46.07
C GLY A 3 7.99 -5.40 46.80
N THR A 4 7.79 -4.17 46.34
CA THR A 4 6.72 -3.26 46.79
C THR A 4 5.59 -3.19 45.77
N GLN A 5 4.38 -2.91 46.27
CA GLN A 5 3.22 -2.49 45.51
C GLN A 5 2.76 -1.15 46.06
N GLN A 6 2.41 -0.21 45.20
CA GLN A 6 1.97 1.12 45.59
C GLN A 6 0.68 1.48 44.86
N TRP A 7 -0.29 1.96 45.63
CA TRP A 7 -1.45 2.68 45.12
C TRP A 7 -1.43 4.08 45.74
N VAL A 8 -1.23 5.09 44.91
CA VAL A 8 -1.15 6.49 45.33
C VAL A 8 -2.31 7.25 44.71
N LEU A 9 -3.12 7.89 45.56
CA LEU A 9 -4.03 8.97 45.19
C LEU A 9 -3.42 10.25 45.73
N ASP A 10 -3.24 11.22 44.86
CA ASP A 10 -2.57 12.47 45.19
C ASP A 10 -3.44 13.63 44.73
N ASP A 11 -3.94 14.35 45.73
CA ASP A 11 -4.90 15.45 45.63
C ASP A 11 -4.22 16.82 45.71
N THR A 12 -2.90 16.88 45.50
CA THR A 12 -2.16 18.15 45.45
C THR A 12 -2.85 19.11 44.47
N PRO A 13 -3.29 20.31 44.92
CA PRO A 13 -4.03 21.24 44.09
C PRO A 13 -3.29 21.56 42.77
N GLY A 14 -3.99 21.39 41.65
CA GLY A 14 -3.42 21.60 40.30
C GLY A 14 -2.50 20.48 39.80
N GLN A 15 -2.30 19.41 40.56
CA GLN A 15 -1.44 18.26 40.23
C GLN A 15 -2.11 16.93 40.56
N LEU A 16 -3.42 16.84 40.34
CA LEU A 16 -4.20 15.64 40.62
C LEU A 16 -3.66 14.44 39.83
N ARG A 17 -3.39 13.33 40.53
CA ARG A 17 -2.91 12.10 39.89
C ARG A 17 -3.31 10.84 40.64
N THR A 18 -3.27 9.72 39.92
CA THR A 18 -3.33 8.38 40.49
C THR A 18 -2.20 7.53 39.94
N ARG A 19 -1.59 6.70 40.78
CA ARG A 19 -0.55 5.72 40.38
C ARG A 19 -0.87 4.34 40.95
N LEU A 20 -0.83 3.33 40.09
CA LEU A 20 -0.75 1.92 40.45
C LEU A 20 0.62 1.41 39.99
N HIS A 21 1.42 0.87 40.90
CA HIS A 21 2.77 0.41 40.60
C HIS A 21 3.13 -0.87 41.33
N THR A 22 3.89 -1.73 40.65
CA THR A 22 4.61 -2.84 41.25
C THR A 22 6.08 -2.75 40.87
N SER A 23 6.96 -2.92 41.86
CA SER A 23 8.41 -3.01 41.65
C SER A 23 8.80 -4.20 40.75
N LEU A 24 7.96 -5.23 40.63
CA LEU A 24 8.18 -6.33 39.70
C LEU A 24 8.06 -5.82 38.26
N ALA A 25 9.19 -5.84 37.55
CA ALA A 25 9.33 -5.29 36.20
C ALA A 25 8.99 -3.79 36.07
N ASP A 26 9.01 -3.04 37.18
CA ASP A 26 8.65 -1.60 37.20
C ASP A 26 7.31 -1.30 36.48
N SER A 27 6.32 -2.17 36.67
CA SER A 27 5.05 -2.07 35.95
C SER A 27 4.17 -0.99 36.61
N ARG A 28 3.73 0.00 35.83
CA ARG A 28 2.92 1.14 36.30
C ARG A 28 1.78 1.50 35.36
N LEU A 29 0.66 1.90 35.96
CA LEU A 29 -0.41 2.68 35.35
C LEU A 29 -0.52 4.01 36.10
N GLU A 30 -0.31 5.12 35.40
CA GLU A 30 -0.39 6.46 35.95
C GLU A 30 -1.42 7.31 35.19
N LEU A 31 -2.22 8.09 35.92
CA LEU A 31 -3.28 8.95 35.38
C LEU A 31 -3.14 10.38 35.93
N GLY A 32 -3.42 11.39 35.11
CA GLY A 32 -3.41 12.80 35.50
C GLY A 32 -2.03 13.43 35.39
N TYR A 33 -1.56 14.09 36.46
CA TYR A 33 -0.28 14.79 36.50
C TYR A 33 0.88 13.83 36.81
N LEU A 34 1.61 13.39 35.79
CA LEU A 34 2.62 12.33 35.90
C LEU A 34 3.94 12.91 36.42
N VAL A 35 4.35 12.56 37.64
CA VAL A 35 5.65 12.98 38.20
C VAL A 35 6.51 11.77 38.55
N GLN A 36 7.84 11.94 38.47
CA GLN A 36 8.78 10.98 39.03
C GLN A 36 8.43 10.73 40.50
N HIS A 37 8.50 9.47 40.93
CA HIS A 37 8.12 9.10 42.28
C HIS A 37 8.94 7.91 42.76
N GLN A 38 9.62 8.09 43.90
CA GLN A 38 10.44 7.10 44.59
C GLN A 38 10.00 7.04 46.05
N ASP A 39 9.51 5.89 46.49
CA ASP A 39 8.97 5.67 47.84
C ASP A 39 7.92 6.71 48.25
N ALA A 40 8.26 7.66 49.11
CA ALA A 40 7.37 8.75 49.54
C ALA A 40 7.72 10.10 48.90
N SER A 41 8.72 10.15 48.02
CA SER A 41 9.24 11.38 47.43
C SER A 41 8.61 11.67 46.06
N ARG A 42 8.28 12.95 45.86
CA ARG A 42 7.89 13.50 44.55
C ARG A 42 9.13 14.05 43.85
N GLY A 43 9.29 13.75 42.58
CA GLY A 43 10.31 14.31 41.70
C GLY A 43 9.71 15.22 40.63
N GLY A 44 10.44 15.40 39.52
CA GLY A 44 10.05 16.27 38.43
C GLY A 44 8.84 15.78 37.62
N LEU A 45 8.16 16.71 36.95
CA LEU A 45 7.10 16.44 35.98
C LEU A 45 7.65 15.61 34.81
N ARG A 46 6.90 14.56 34.46
CA ARG A 46 7.16 13.66 33.31
C ARG A 46 6.14 13.84 32.20
N GLY A 47 4.90 14.25 32.51
CA GLY A 47 3.86 14.48 31.53
C GLY A 47 2.47 14.66 32.15
N GLN A 48 1.45 14.74 31.31
CA GLN A 48 0.04 14.80 31.72
C GLN A 48 -0.76 13.85 30.82
N GLY A 49 -1.70 13.09 31.40
CA GLY A 49 -2.53 12.14 30.66
C GLY A 49 -2.51 10.76 31.29
N VAL A 50 -2.23 9.74 30.47
CA VAL A 50 -2.11 8.34 30.90
C VAL A 50 -0.77 7.76 30.47
N GLU A 51 -0.12 7.02 31.36
CA GLU A 51 1.05 6.20 31.05
C GLU A 51 0.83 4.77 31.54
N LEU A 52 0.92 3.80 30.62
CA LEU A 52 1.11 2.40 30.94
C LEU A 52 2.55 2.02 30.57
N ALA A 53 3.35 1.62 31.54
CA ALA A 53 4.76 1.28 31.32
C ALA A 53 5.17 0.03 32.11
N SER A 54 6.11 -0.73 31.54
CA SER A 54 6.76 -1.87 32.19
C SER A 54 8.14 -2.09 31.56
N ALA A 55 9.10 -2.55 32.36
CA ALA A 55 10.37 -3.10 31.86
C ALA A 55 10.23 -4.58 31.44
N GLY A 56 9.07 -5.19 31.64
CA GLY A 56 8.71 -6.54 31.20
C GLY A 56 7.91 -6.54 29.91
N TRP A 57 7.25 -7.68 29.63
CA TRP A 57 6.35 -7.81 28.49
C TRP A 57 5.03 -7.07 28.75
N GLY A 58 4.56 -6.34 27.74
CA GLY A 58 3.22 -5.74 27.70
C GLY A 58 2.35 -6.47 26.68
N ASN A 59 1.07 -6.60 26.99
CA ASN A 59 0.11 -7.23 26.10
C ASN A 59 -1.28 -6.61 26.27
N VAL A 60 -1.91 -6.22 25.16
CA VAL A 60 -3.27 -5.65 25.13
C VAL A 60 -4.11 -6.55 24.24
N HIS A 61 -5.04 -7.29 24.85
CA HIS A 61 -5.99 -8.14 24.13
C HIS A 61 -7.38 -7.53 24.18
N ALA A 62 -8.00 -7.41 23.01
CA ALA A 62 -9.40 -7.06 22.87
C ALA A 62 -10.06 -8.04 21.89
N GLY A 63 -10.71 -9.07 22.42
CA GLY A 63 -11.28 -10.18 21.63
C GLY A 63 -12.43 -9.79 20.70
N GLN A 64 -12.94 -8.56 20.82
CA GLN A 64 -13.99 -7.98 19.97
C GLN A 64 -13.45 -6.83 19.08
N GLY A 65 -12.14 -6.56 19.13
CA GLY A 65 -11.48 -5.48 18.39
C GLY A 65 -10.91 -4.37 19.28
N LEU A 66 -9.99 -3.57 18.71
CA LEU A 66 -9.25 -2.52 19.39
C LEU A 66 -9.22 -1.24 18.52
N LEU A 67 -9.59 -0.12 19.13
CA LEU A 67 -9.43 1.22 18.54
C LEU A 67 -8.22 1.92 19.18
N LEU A 68 -7.31 2.40 18.35
CA LEU A 68 -6.22 3.30 18.72
C LEU A 68 -6.48 4.64 18.04
N SER A 69 -6.85 5.66 18.80
CA SER A 69 -7.33 6.93 18.26
C SER A 69 -6.63 8.12 18.92
N THR A 70 -6.41 9.16 18.12
CA THR A 70 -6.04 10.51 18.60
C THR A 70 -7.15 11.53 18.37
N THR A 71 -8.32 11.10 17.90
CA THR A 71 -9.53 11.92 17.79
C THR A 71 -10.11 12.14 19.18
N ALA A 72 -10.25 13.41 19.56
CA ALA A 72 -10.69 13.77 20.90
C ALA A 72 -12.19 13.50 21.11
N ARG A 73 -12.53 12.86 22.23
CA ARG A 73 -13.91 12.77 22.74
C ARG A 73 -14.04 13.64 23.98
N ALA A 74 -14.42 14.90 23.80
CA ALA A 74 -14.53 15.87 24.88
C ALA A 74 -15.43 15.33 26.00
N GLU A 75 -14.93 15.37 27.24
CA GLU A 75 -15.63 14.89 28.45
C GLU A 75 -16.06 13.40 28.39
N GLY A 76 -15.57 12.62 27.43
CA GLY A 76 -16.09 11.27 27.18
C GLY A 76 -17.57 11.28 26.77
N ALA A 77 -18.04 12.34 26.11
CA ALA A 77 -19.44 12.54 25.74
C ALA A 77 -19.93 11.66 24.57
N SER A 78 -19.05 10.86 23.95
CA SER A 78 -19.40 9.87 22.93
C SER A 78 -19.35 8.45 23.49
N THR A 79 -19.83 7.49 22.72
CA THR A 79 -19.57 6.08 23.01
C THR A 79 -18.09 5.72 22.79
N GLN A 80 -17.66 4.60 23.37
CA GLN A 80 -16.25 4.16 23.33
C GLN A 80 -15.73 3.89 21.91
N LEU A 81 -16.60 3.41 21.02
CA LEU A 81 -16.27 3.04 19.64
C LEU A 81 -16.99 3.94 18.63
N ASP A 82 -17.38 5.16 19.01
CA ASP A 82 -17.69 6.19 18.03
C ASP A 82 -16.44 6.42 17.17
N ILE A 83 -16.52 6.07 15.90
CA ILE A 83 -15.45 6.14 14.90
C ILE A 83 -15.94 6.80 13.62
N THR A 84 -16.89 7.72 13.72
CA THR A 84 -17.51 8.42 12.59
C THR A 84 -16.45 9.04 11.65
N GLU A 85 -15.38 9.60 12.21
CA GLU A 85 -14.26 10.18 11.48
C GLU A 85 -13.47 9.12 10.69
N ALA A 86 -13.18 7.97 11.29
CA ALA A 86 -12.47 6.88 10.61
C ALA A 86 -13.33 6.27 9.48
N VAL A 87 -14.64 6.12 9.69
CA VAL A 87 -15.58 5.69 8.64
C VAL A 87 -15.59 6.69 7.48
N ALA A 88 -15.60 7.99 7.76
CA ALA A 88 -15.51 9.02 6.73
C ALA A 88 -14.18 8.98 5.96
N GLN A 89 -13.06 8.72 6.64
CA GLN A 89 -11.74 8.52 6.02
C GLN A 89 -11.74 7.30 5.08
N LEU A 90 -12.31 6.16 5.51
CA LEU A 90 -12.43 4.95 4.68
C LEU A 90 -13.32 5.20 3.45
N LYS A 91 -14.45 5.91 3.59
CA LYS A 91 -15.27 6.37 2.45
C LYS A 91 -14.49 7.28 1.49
N GLY A 92 -13.54 8.06 2.00
CA GLY A 92 -12.61 8.83 1.19
C GLY A 92 -11.65 7.93 0.38
N ALA A 93 -11.08 6.92 1.03
CA ALA A 93 -10.20 5.95 0.39
C ALA A 93 -10.91 5.10 -0.67
N GLU A 94 -12.14 4.65 -0.40
CA GLU A 94 -12.98 3.91 -1.35
C GLU A 94 -13.23 4.71 -2.62
N ARG A 95 -13.73 5.94 -2.50
CA ARG A 95 -13.99 6.81 -3.67
C ARG A 95 -12.74 7.03 -4.52
N THR A 96 -11.58 7.21 -3.89
CA THR A 96 -10.31 7.34 -4.61
C THR A 96 -9.94 6.04 -5.33
N ALA A 97 -10.07 4.89 -4.68
CA ALA A 97 -9.78 3.60 -5.29
C ALA A 97 -10.76 3.25 -6.42
N GLU A 98 -12.04 3.61 -6.29
CA GLU A 98 -13.08 3.41 -7.32
C GLU A 98 -12.83 4.29 -8.55
N GLY A 99 -12.54 5.58 -8.39
CA GLY A 99 -12.23 6.45 -9.52
C GLY A 99 -11.00 5.99 -10.32
N LEU A 100 -9.98 5.49 -9.63
CA LEU A 100 -8.80 4.89 -10.27
C LEU A 100 -9.13 3.55 -10.94
N HIS A 101 -9.95 2.71 -10.30
CA HIS A 101 -10.43 1.45 -10.88
C HIS A 101 -11.16 1.70 -12.22
N GLU A 102 -12.10 2.64 -12.26
CA GLU A 102 -12.82 3.00 -13.50
C GLU A 102 -11.88 3.49 -14.60
N THR A 103 -10.87 4.29 -14.23
CA THR A 103 -9.88 4.80 -15.17
C THR A 103 -9.03 3.67 -15.77
N LEU A 104 -8.63 2.68 -14.96
CA LEU A 104 -7.89 1.50 -15.45
C LEU A 104 -8.69 0.68 -16.45
N LEU A 105 -9.99 0.45 -16.16
CA LEU A 105 -10.87 -0.28 -17.07
C LEU A 105 -10.99 0.39 -18.44
N GLN A 106 -11.05 1.72 -18.48
CA GLN A 106 -11.07 2.49 -19.74
C GLN A 106 -9.78 2.31 -20.56
N GLN A 107 -8.66 2.03 -19.90
CA GLN A 107 -7.35 1.82 -20.51
C GLN A 107 -7.06 0.33 -20.76
N GLN A 108 -8.07 -0.54 -20.65
CA GLN A 108 -7.94 -1.99 -20.79
C GLN A 108 -6.92 -2.61 -19.82
N VAL A 109 -6.68 -1.96 -18.69
CA VAL A 109 -5.87 -2.50 -17.59
C VAL A 109 -6.83 -3.13 -16.57
N PRO A 110 -6.53 -4.34 -16.06
CA PRO A 110 -7.30 -4.94 -14.97
C PRO A 110 -7.46 -3.97 -13.78
N GLY A 111 -8.68 -3.85 -13.29
CA GLY A 111 -9.00 -3.00 -12.15
C GLY A 111 -8.56 -3.60 -10.80
N PHE A 112 -8.99 -2.94 -9.72
CA PHE A 112 -8.71 -3.40 -8.35
C PHE A 112 -9.78 -4.38 -7.83
N ASP A 113 -9.60 -5.68 -8.09
CA ASP A 113 -10.50 -6.73 -7.58
C ASP A 113 -10.64 -6.73 -6.05
N ALA A 114 -9.60 -6.27 -5.36
CA ALA A 114 -9.58 -6.22 -3.91
C ALA A 114 -10.41 -5.08 -3.30
N ASN A 115 -10.92 -4.12 -4.10
CA ASN A 115 -11.74 -3.01 -3.58
C ASN A 115 -12.93 -3.48 -2.75
N ALA A 116 -13.55 -4.61 -3.11
CA ALA A 116 -14.65 -5.19 -2.32
C ALA A 116 -14.24 -5.52 -0.86
N ARG A 117 -12.96 -5.83 -0.61
CA ARG A 117 -12.44 -6.08 0.75
C ARG A 117 -12.30 -4.78 1.56
N LEU A 118 -11.98 -3.66 0.90
CA LEU A 118 -12.00 -2.34 1.53
C LEU A 118 -13.42 -1.94 1.91
N THR A 119 -14.40 -2.16 1.01
CA THR A 119 -15.82 -1.95 1.28
C THR A 119 -16.33 -2.76 2.47
N ALA A 120 -16.04 -4.06 2.48
CA ALA A 120 -16.42 -4.93 3.58
C ALA A 120 -15.76 -4.51 4.91
N LEU A 121 -14.51 -4.03 4.89
CA LEU A 121 -13.85 -3.48 6.07
C LEU A 121 -14.60 -2.26 6.61
N ARG A 122 -14.96 -1.30 5.76
CA ARG A 122 -15.74 -0.13 6.17
C ARG A 122 -17.10 -0.55 6.76
N GLU A 123 -17.84 -1.42 6.08
CA GLU A 123 -19.18 -1.83 6.52
C GLU A 123 -19.19 -2.50 7.89
N ALA A 124 -18.15 -3.30 8.15
CA ALA A 124 -17.92 -3.92 9.45
C ALA A 124 -17.60 -2.91 10.58
N LEU A 125 -17.27 -1.67 10.24
CA LEU A 125 -16.95 -0.58 11.16
C LEU A 125 -18.05 0.49 11.23
N ASP A 126 -18.90 0.58 10.20
CA ASP A 126 -19.93 1.61 10.06
C ASP A 126 -21.19 1.20 10.86
N ALA A 127 -21.53 1.99 11.88
CA ALA A 127 -22.68 1.73 12.75
C ALA A 127 -24.03 1.82 12.02
N GLU A 128 -24.09 2.50 10.88
CA GLU A 128 -25.26 2.50 10.02
C GLU A 128 -25.46 1.15 9.33
N VAL A 129 -24.39 0.36 9.18
CA VAL A 129 -24.38 -0.97 8.55
C VAL A 129 -24.25 -2.05 9.63
N ASP A 130 -23.06 -2.64 9.83
CA ASP A 130 -22.84 -3.79 10.72
C ASP A 130 -22.13 -3.41 12.03
N GLY A 131 -21.62 -2.18 12.13
CA GLY A 131 -20.83 -1.66 13.25
C GLY A 131 -21.62 -1.27 14.50
N LYS A 132 -22.69 -2.00 14.82
CA LYS A 132 -23.59 -1.71 15.95
C LYS A 132 -24.01 -2.98 16.69
N TYR A 133 -24.29 -2.85 17.98
CA TYR A 133 -24.88 -3.96 18.73
C TYR A 133 -26.30 -4.25 18.23
N ALA A 134 -26.64 -5.53 18.09
CA ALA A 134 -27.99 -5.95 17.72
C ALA A 134 -28.90 -6.11 18.95
N ASP A 135 -28.34 -6.46 20.11
CA ASP A 135 -29.06 -6.80 21.33
C ASP A 135 -28.21 -6.53 22.58
N SER A 136 -28.77 -6.83 23.75
CA SER A 136 -28.07 -6.73 25.05
C SER A 136 -26.77 -7.54 25.09
N VAL A 137 -25.74 -6.98 25.71
CA VAL A 137 -24.44 -7.63 25.92
C VAL A 137 -24.34 -8.06 27.37
N ALA A 138 -24.20 -9.36 27.61
CA ALA A 138 -24.08 -9.94 28.96
C ALA A 138 -25.20 -9.48 29.93
N GLY A 139 -26.43 -9.33 29.41
CA GLY A 139 -27.59 -8.88 30.19
C GLY A 139 -27.68 -7.37 30.43
N GLN A 140 -26.78 -6.57 29.83
CA GLN A 140 -26.83 -5.11 29.85
C GLN A 140 -27.34 -4.56 28.52
N SER A 141 -28.15 -3.50 28.58
CA SER A 141 -28.60 -2.82 27.36
C SER A 141 -27.42 -2.25 26.61
N ALA A 142 -27.39 -2.44 25.29
CA ALA A 142 -26.39 -1.87 24.39
C ALA A 142 -26.95 -0.64 23.64
N MET A 143 -27.96 0.02 24.20
CA MET A 143 -28.59 1.20 23.61
C MET A 143 -28.08 2.49 24.29
N LYS A 144 -27.89 3.53 23.48
CA LYS A 144 -27.56 4.89 23.92
C LYS A 144 -28.70 5.43 24.79
N PRO A 145 -28.43 6.26 25.82
CA PRO A 145 -29.49 6.78 26.68
C PRO A 145 -30.46 7.71 25.95
N ALA A 146 -31.75 7.64 26.29
CA ALA A 146 -32.75 8.56 25.77
C ALA A 146 -32.59 9.97 26.38
N GLY A 147 -32.55 11.01 25.54
CA GLY A 147 -32.67 12.41 25.97
C GLY A 147 -31.66 12.89 27.02
N GLY A 148 -30.42 12.35 27.01
CA GLY A 148 -29.37 12.69 27.99
C GLY A 148 -29.60 12.12 29.40
N GLY A 149 -30.59 11.23 29.55
CA GLY A 149 -30.88 10.52 30.80
C GLY A 149 -29.94 9.32 31.04
N ARG A 150 -30.34 8.46 31.97
CA ARG A 150 -29.62 7.20 32.29
C ARG A 150 -30.33 5.95 31.75
N GLU A 151 -31.56 6.11 31.28
CA GLU A 151 -32.38 5.01 30.78
C GLU A 151 -32.04 4.70 29.32
N PRO A 152 -31.99 3.40 28.93
CA PRO A 152 -31.76 3.02 27.54
C PRO A 152 -32.79 3.63 26.58
N GLY A 153 -32.32 4.21 25.49
CA GLY A 153 -33.14 4.65 24.36
C GLY A 153 -33.24 3.57 23.28
N GLU A 154 -33.42 4.01 22.03
CA GLU A 154 -33.64 3.12 20.87
C GLU A 154 -32.42 2.99 19.95
N GLU A 155 -31.43 3.88 20.07
CA GLU A 155 -30.24 3.86 19.22
C GLU A 155 -29.17 2.92 19.80
N PRO A 156 -28.67 1.93 19.05
CA PRO A 156 -27.61 1.06 19.53
C PRO A 156 -26.26 1.78 19.61
N VAL A 157 -25.42 1.33 20.54
CA VAL A 157 -24.03 1.72 20.65
C VAL A 157 -23.20 1.06 19.54
N GLU A 158 -22.17 1.79 19.10
CA GLU A 158 -21.22 1.38 18.09
C GLU A 158 -20.33 0.22 18.57
N ARG A 159 -19.97 -0.68 17.65
CA ARG A 159 -18.99 -1.75 17.83
C ARG A 159 -18.32 -2.09 16.51
N PHE A 160 -17.31 -2.95 16.53
CA PHE A 160 -16.86 -3.61 15.31
C PHE A 160 -17.67 -4.88 15.06
N ALA A 161 -17.95 -5.18 13.80
CA ALA A 161 -18.68 -6.38 13.41
C ALA A 161 -17.90 -7.67 13.78
N ASP A 162 -16.58 -7.63 13.60
CA ASP A 162 -15.62 -8.69 13.94
C ASP A 162 -14.36 -8.10 14.63
N PRO A 163 -13.45 -8.93 15.17
CA PRO A 163 -12.23 -8.46 15.82
C PRO A 163 -11.30 -7.72 14.85
N LYS A 164 -11.34 -6.39 14.89
CA LYS A 164 -10.54 -5.50 14.03
C LYS A 164 -9.63 -4.61 14.88
N LEU A 165 -8.45 -4.29 14.36
CA LEU A 165 -7.59 -3.23 14.89
C LEU A 165 -7.73 -2.01 13.97
N VAL A 166 -8.26 -0.93 14.51
CA VAL A 166 -8.35 0.36 13.80
C VAL A 166 -7.42 1.34 14.47
N ALA A 167 -6.50 1.90 13.71
CA ALA A 167 -5.63 2.99 14.15
C ALA A 167 -5.93 4.22 13.29
N GLU A 168 -6.35 5.32 13.94
CA GLU A 168 -6.76 6.53 13.24
C GLU A 168 -6.25 7.80 13.93
N SER A 169 -6.04 8.83 13.13
CA SER A 169 -5.65 10.15 13.59
C SER A 169 -6.24 11.22 12.67
N PRO A 170 -6.67 12.38 13.20
CA PRO A 170 -7.08 13.50 12.37
C PRO A 170 -5.91 14.17 11.66
N GLU A 171 -4.66 13.95 12.10
CA GLU A 171 -3.48 14.65 11.60
C GLU A 171 -2.46 13.72 10.94
N SER A 172 -1.76 12.89 11.72
CA SER A 172 -0.63 12.11 11.20
C SER A 172 -0.39 10.84 12.01
N ILE A 173 -0.02 9.77 11.31
CA ILE A 173 0.38 8.49 11.91
C ILE A 173 1.81 8.18 11.46
N ALA A 174 2.67 7.80 12.40
CA ALA A 174 4.05 7.44 12.11
C ALA A 174 4.35 6.00 12.56
N PHE A 175 4.97 5.22 11.69
CA PHE A 175 5.53 3.90 11.99
C PHE A 175 7.03 3.94 11.71
N ALA A 176 7.85 3.76 12.75
CA ALA A 176 9.31 3.88 12.65
C ALA A 176 10.03 2.81 13.46
N THR A 177 11.18 2.35 12.96
CA THR A 177 12.04 1.36 13.61
C THR A 177 13.49 1.51 13.13
N GLN A 178 14.46 1.24 13.99
CA GLN A 178 15.89 1.23 13.61
C GLN A 178 16.31 -0.03 12.85
N LYS A 179 15.48 -1.08 12.88
CA LYS A 179 15.78 -2.37 12.25
C LYS A 179 14.84 -2.61 11.08
N SER A 180 13.80 -3.41 11.29
CA SER A 180 12.93 -3.90 10.22
C SER A 180 11.47 -3.71 10.60
N ALA A 181 10.66 -3.38 9.60
CA ALA A 181 9.20 -3.36 9.66
C ALA A 181 8.66 -4.34 8.61
N VAL A 182 7.54 -4.99 8.91
CA VAL A 182 6.88 -5.94 8.00
C VAL A 182 5.39 -5.59 7.94
N ALA A 183 4.86 -5.44 6.73
CA ALA A 183 3.44 -5.38 6.45
C ALA A 183 3.08 -6.61 5.62
N TYR A 184 2.21 -7.46 6.14
CA TYR A 184 1.78 -8.69 5.51
C TYR A 184 0.28 -8.86 5.68
N ALA A 185 -0.39 -9.28 4.61
CA ALA A 185 -1.78 -9.67 4.62
C ALA A 185 -1.91 -10.98 3.85
N GLY A 186 -2.55 -12.00 4.44
CA GLY A 186 -2.88 -13.25 3.72
C GLY A 186 -3.97 -13.07 2.65
N GLY A 187 -4.68 -11.94 2.68
CA GLY A 187 -5.70 -11.55 1.70
C GLY A 187 -5.19 -10.50 0.71
N ALA A 188 -5.51 -9.22 0.98
CA ALA A 188 -5.03 -8.08 0.20
C ALA A 188 -4.43 -7.00 1.10
N LEU A 189 -3.43 -6.29 0.59
CA LEU A 189 -2.88 -5.08 1.19
C LEU A 189 -3.32 -3.87 0.35
N HIS A 190 -4.06 -2.95 0.95
CA HIS A 190 -4.47 -1.70 0.31
C HIS A 190 -3.64 -0.53 0.81
N LEU A 191 -3.06 0.22 -0.13
CA LEU A 191 -2.37 1.48 0.13
C LEU A 191 -2.99 2.55 -0.76
N THR A 192 -3.80 3.44 -0.18
CA THR A 192 -4.50 4.50 -0.91
C THR A 192 -4.09 5.85 -0.34
N ALA A 193 -3.74 6.79 -1.21
CA ALA A 193 -3.56 8.20 -0.87
C ALA A 193 -4.38 9.06 -1.83
N GLN A 194 -4.97 10.14 -1.31
CA GLN A 194 -5.71 11.12 -2.14
C GLN A 194 -4.80 12.14 -2.82
N ALA A 195 -3.60 12.34 -2.26
CA ALA A 195 -2.56 13.19 -2.83
C ALA A 195 -1.46 12.30 -3.42
N ASP A 196 -0.37 12.08 -2.69
CA ASP A 196 0.82 11.42 -3.20
C ASP A 196 1.15 10.14 -2.43
N VAL A 197 1.73 9.15 -3.13
CA VAL A 197 2.40 8.00 -2.52
C VAL A 197 3.89 8.08 -2.84
N GLN A 198 4.74 8.18 -1.82
CA GLN A 198 6.19 8.12 -1.98
C GLN A 198 6.74 6.79 -1.45
N LEU A 199 7.33 6.00 -2.34
CA LEU A 199 8.07 4.79 -1.99
C LEU A 199 9.54 5.02 -2.31
N SER A 200 10.42 4.79 -1.33
CA SER A 200 11.85 5.04 -1.47
C SER A 200 12.65 3.98 -0.73
N ALA A 201 13.72 3.52 -1.37
CA ALA A 201 14.66 2.56 -0.80
C ALA A 201 16.08 3.09 -0.94
N GLY A 202 16.85 3.06 0.15
CA GLY A 202 18.25 3.50 0.13
C GLY A 202 19.20 2.57 -0.63
N GLN A 203 18.74 1.36 -0.98
CA GLN A 203 19.50 0.37 -1.74
C GLN A 203 18.64 -0.18 -2.88
N THR A 204 17.78 -1.16 -2.61
CA THR A 204 17.00 -1.87 -3.64
C THR A 204 15.52 -1.61 -3.48
N PHE A 205 14.85 -1.24 -4.59
CA PHE A 205 13.41 -1.28 -4.72
C PHE A 205 13.05 -2.43 -5.67
N ALA A 206 12.22 -3.37 -5.21
CA ALA A 206 11.75 -4.50 -6.01
C ALA A 206 10.23 -4.58 -5.94
N SER A 207 9.60 -4.66 -7.12
CA SER A 207 8.17 -4.92 -7.28
C SER A 207 8.00 -6.19 -8.10
N VAL A 208 7.42 -7.22 -7.51
CA VAL A 208 7.28 -8.56 -8.11
C VAL A 208 5.83 -9.01 -7.91
N SER A 209 5.20 -9.45 -8.99
CA SER A 209 3.82 -9.95 -9.00
C SER A 209 3.77 -11.37 -9.57
N GLY A 210 2.92 -12.22 -8.99
CA GLY A 210 2.72 -13.59 -9.46
C GLY A 210 1.74 -13.73 -10.62
N GLN A 211 1.02 -12.65 -10.98
CA GLN A 211 -0.03 -12.67 -12.00
C GLN A 211 0.12 -11.45 -12.93
N HIS A 212 -0.20 -10.27 -12.42
CA HIS A 212 -0.26 -9.03 -13.22
C HIS A 212 0.44 -7.88 -12.50
N ALA A 213 1.14 -7.04 -13.27
CA ALA A 213 1.69 -5.77 -12.81
C ALA A 213 1.37 -4.69 -13.86
N ALA A 214 0.86 -3.55 -13.41
CA ALA A 214 0.60 -2.39 -14.26
C ALA A 214 1.22 -1.13 -13.66
N LEU A 215 1.69 -0.25 -14.54
CA LEU A 215 2.11 1.10 -14.22
C LEU A 215 1.31 2.06 -15.09
N TYR A 216 0.51 2.92 -14.46
CA TYR A 216 -0.41 3.82 -15.13
C TYR A 216 -0.30 5.23 -14.56
N ALA A 217 -0.34 6.23 -15.44
CA ALA A 217 -0.43 7.63 -15.07
C ALA A 217 -1.49 8.30 -15.96
N HIS A 218 -2.49 8.94 -15.34
CA HIS A 218 -3.61 9.52 -16.07
C HIS A 218 -3.24 10.81 -16.83
N ALA A 219 -2.54 11.73 -16.15
CA ALA A 219 -2.19 13.04 -16.71
C ALA A 219 -0.68 13.26 -16.84
N GLY A 220 0.11 12.72 -15.92
CA GLY A 220 1.56 12.91 -15.86
C GLY A 220 2.34 11.89 -16.71
N PRO A 221 3.63 12.15 -16.98
CA PRO A 221 4.48 11.21 -17.70
C PRO A 221 4.92 10.04 -16.80
N ILE A 222 5.15 8.88 -17.41
CA ILE A 222 5.94 7.80 -16.81
C ILE A 222 7.40 7.98 -17.22
N ARG A 223 8.33 7.89 -16.26
CA ARG A 223 9.77 7.93 -16.50
C ARG A 223 10.44 6.71 -15.86
N ALA A 224 11.12 5.91 -16.68
CA ALA A 224 11.98 4.81 -16.23
C ALA A 224 13.43 5.16 -16.59
N ILE A 225 14.25 5.42 -15.58
CA ILE A 225 15.63 5.93 -15.77
C ILE A 225 16.58 5.07 -14.93
N ALA A 226 17.53 4.42 -15.57
CA ALA A 226 18.73 3.88 -14.93
C ALA A 226 19.84 4.92 -15.07
N ALA A 227 20.16 5.64 -13.99
CA ALA A 227 21.21 6.67 -14.03
C ALA A 227 22.60 6.06 -14.29
N ASN A 228 22.84 4.88 -13.73
CA ASN A 228 24.01 4.05 -13.98
C ASN A 228 23.53 2.63 -14.22
N GLY A 229 24.08 1.97 -15.24
CA GLY A 229 23.71 0.60 -15.62
C GLY A 229 22.59 0.53 -16.67
N PRO A 230 22.29 -0.70 -17.13
CA PRO A 230 21.36 -0.92 -18.23
C PRO A 230 19.90 -0.82 -17.80
N LEU A 231 19.04 -0.42 -18.73
CA LEU A 231 17.59 -0.62 -18.66
C LEU A 231 17.21 -1.73 -19.64
N SER A 232 16.51 -2.77 -19.17
CA SER A 232 16.03 -3.87 -20.01
C SER A 232 14.52 -4.03 -19.90
N LEU A 233 13.85 -4.18 -21.05
CA LEU A 233 12.44 -4.54 -21.17
C LEU A 233 12.36 -5.85 -21.97
N GLN A 234 11.69 -6.87 -21.42
CA GLN A 234 11.68 -8.21 -21.99
C GLN A 234 10.29 -8.84 -21.87
N ALA A 235 9.85 -9.54 -22.92
CA ALA A 235 8.70 -10.41 -22.92
C ALA A 235 9.15 -11.78 -23.46
N HIS A 236 9.04 -12.84 -22.64
CA HIS A 236 9.62 -14.16 -22.97
C HIS A 236 8.67 -15.02 -23.81
N THR A 237 7.37 -14.99 -23.49
CA THR A 237 6.35 -15.84 -24.13
C THR A 237 5.31 -15.02 -24.89
N GLY A 238 5.16 -13.74 -24.56
CA GLY A 238 4.23 -12.80 -25.19
C GLY A 238 4.94 -11.73 -26.01
N PRO A 239 4.17 -10.91 -26.76
CA PRO A 239 4.73 -9.79 -27.50
C PRO A 239 5.22 -8.66 -26.57
N LEU A 240 6.23 -7.93 -27.03
CA LEU A 240 6.59 -6.63 -26.48
C LEU A 240 6.04 -5.53 -27.40
N GLU A 241 5.08 -4.75 -26.92
CA GLU A 241 4.46 -3.66 -27.68
C GLU A 241 4.92 -2.28 -27.16
N LEU A 242 5.34 -1.41 -28.09
CA LEU A 242 5.74 -0.03 -27.81
C LEU A 242 4.94 0.90 -28.73
N LEU A 243 3.90 1.53 -28.19
CA LEU A 243 2.95 2.36 -28.95
C LEU A 243 3.03 3.83 -28.52
N ALA A 244 2.94 4.75 -29.49
CA ALA A 244 2.76 6.17 -29.23
C ALA A 244 1.92 6.81 -30.33
N ASP A 245 0.95 7.65 -29.93
CA ASP A 245 0.09 8.41 -30.86
C ASP A 245 0.88 9.47 -31.65
N LYS A 246 1.97 9.97 -31.08
CA LYS A 246 2.84 10.97 -31.70
C LYS A 246 4.07 10.31 -32.32
N SER A 247 5.22 10.50 -31.69
CA SER A 247 6.50 10.00 -32.20
C SER A 247 7.11 9.01 -31.23
N VAL A 248 7.83 8.05 -31.81
CA VAL A 248 8.75 7.16 -31.11
C VAL A 248 10.16 7.52 -31.57
N THR A 249 11.09 7.71 -30.63
CA THR A 249 12.50 8.04 -30.93
C THR A 249 13.41 7.00 -30.27
N LEU A 250 14.25 6.34 -31.06
CA LEU A 250 15.28 5.42 -30.59
C LEU A 250 16.63 6.01 -30.96
N THR A 251 17.47 6.27 -29.97
CA THR A 251 18.78 6.89 -30.16
C THR A 251 19.83 6.16 -29.33
N ALA A 252 20.92 5.75 -29.97
CA ALA A 252 22.17 5.42 -29.31
C ALA A 252 23.19 6.50 -29.69
N THR A 253 23.80 7.17 -28.71
CA THR A 253 24.70 8.31 -28.97
C THR A 253 26.14 7.87 -29.29
N ASP A 254 26.57 6.74 -28.74
CA ASP A 254 27.99 6.38 -28.71
C ASP A 254 28.29 5.15 -29.57
N GLU A 255 27.46 4.11 -29.49
CA GLU A 255 27.73 2.82 -30.12
C GLU A 255 26.79 2.53 -31.30
N ARG A 256 25.71 1.77 -31.09
CA ARG A 256 24.86 1.26 -32.18
C ARG A 256 23.42 1.00 -31.75
N ILE A 257 22.55 0.85 -32.74
CA ILE A 257 21.18 0.33 -32.57
C ILE A 257 21.11 -0.99 -33.33
N ASP A 258 20.84 -2.08 -32.61
CA ASP A 258 20.62 -3.40 -33.21
C ASP A 258 19.12 -3.70 -33.26
N VAL A 259 18.60 -3.99 -34.46
CA VAL A 259 17.25 -4.50 -34.66
C VAL A 259 17.38 -5.89 -35.29
N LEU A 260 17.08 -6.92 -34.50
CA LEU A 260 17.33 -8.30 -34.86
C LEU A 260 16.03 -9.10 -34.73
N ALA A 261 15.74 -9.95 -35.71
CA ALA A 261 14.62 -10.89 -35.67
C ALA A 261 15.03 -12.21 -36.34
N ASN A 262 14.50 -13.33 -35.84
CA ASN A 262 14.76 -14.65 -36.43
C ASN A 262 13.99 -14.86 -37.76
N GLU A 263 12.78 -14.30 -37.86
CA GLU A 263 11.91 -14.54 -39.01
C GLU A 263 11.87 -13.33 -39.94
N LYS A 264 11.49 -12.16 -39.41
CA LYS A 264 11.15 -11.00 -40.26
C LYS A 264 11.31 -9.66 -39.56
N ILE A 265 11.85 -8.67 -40.26
CA ILE A 265 11.83 -7.25 -39.88
C ILE A 265 11.04 -6.47 -40.93
N VAL A 266 10.09 -5.64 -40.49
CA VAL A 266 9.30 -4.76 -41.36
C VAL A 266 9.41 -3.31 -40.87
N LEU A 267 9.87 -2.43 -41.76
CA LEU A 267 9.87 -0.98 -41.55
C LEU A 267 8.87 -0.36 -42.52
N GLN A 268 7.76 0.17 -42.01
CA GLN A 268 6.64 0.68 -42.80
C GLN A 268 6.40 2.16 -42.54
N ALA A 269 6.17 2.93 -43.62
CA ALA A 269 5.64 4.28 -43.56
C ALA A 269 4.61 4.48 -44.68
N GLY A 270 3.31 4.58 -44.33
CA GLY A 270 2.23 4.70 -45.31
C GLY A 270 2.19 3.48 -46.24
N GLN A 271 2.42 3.67 -47.54
CA GLN A 271 2.51 2.60 -48.55
C GLN A 271 3.96 2.20 -48.91
N THR A 272 4.96 2.78 -48.22
CA THR A 272 6.38 2.46 -48.43
C THR A 272 6.85 1.47 -47.36
N GLN A 273 7.56 0.43 -47.76
CA GLN A 273 8.04 -0.64 -46.90
C GLN A 273 9.48 -1.05 -47.23
N VAL A 274 10.24 -1.37 -46.19
CA VAL A 274 11.47 -2.19 -46.27
C VAL A 274 11.25 -3.45 -45.44
N THR A 275 11.45 -4.61 -46.05
CA THR A 275 11.27 -5.92 -45.42
C THR A 275 12.54 -6.74 -45.52
N LEU A 276 13.00 -7.29 -44.39
CA LEU A 276 14.08 -8.27 -44.30
C LEU A 276 13.48 -9.60 -43.87
N GLU A 277 13.64 -10.64 -44.69
CA GLU A 277 13.02 -11.95 -44.45
C GLU A 277 13.90 -13.05 -45.06
N GLY A 278 14.35 -14.01 -44.24
CA GLY A 278 15.32 -15.02 -44.66
C GLY A 278 16.62 -14.39 -45.19
N GLY A 279 16.95 -14.67 -46.46
CA GLY A 279 18.11 -14.08 -47.14
C GLY A 279 17.80 -12.84 -47.99
N ASP A 280 16.53 -12.41 -48.03
CA ASP A 280 16.04 -11.41 -48.97
C ASP A 280 15.83 -10.04 -48.32
N ILE A 281 16.02 -8.98 -49.12
CA ILE A 281 15.67 -7.60 -48.79
C ILE A 281 14.70 -7.09 -49.85
N THR A 282 13.49 -6.70 -49.44
CA THR A 282 12.45 -6.17 -50.32
C THR A 282 12.20 -4.69 -50.05
N PHE A 283 12.28 -3.86 -51.09
CA PHE A 283 11.85 -2.46 -51.08
C PHE A 283 10.54 -2.33 -51.88
N ALA A 284 9.45 -1.95 -51.22
CA ALA A 284 8.16 -1.73 -51.86
C ALA A 284 7.73 -0.27 -51.70
N CYS A 285 7.56 0.46 -52.80
CA CYS A 285 7.03 1.81 -52.79
C CYS A 285 6.28 2.11 -54.10
N PRO A 286 5.04 2.65 -54.04
CA PRO A 286 4.28 3.02 -55.25
C PRO A 286 4.82 4.29 -55.94
N GLY A 287 5.59 5.09 -55.21
CA GLY A 287 6.27 6.26 -55.74
C GLY A 287 7.66 5.93 -56.30
N ASN A 288 8.53 6.94 -56.34
CA ASN A 288 9.88 6.78 -56.86
C ASN A 288 10.83 6.19 -55.80
N PHE A 289 11.51 5.09 -56.15
CA PHE A 289 12.68 4.63 -55.41
C PHE A 289 13.91 5.42 -55.86
N THR A 290 14.44 6.29 -54.99
CA THR A 290 15.59 7.15 -55.31
C THR A 290 16.80 6.74 -54.49
N VAL A 291 17.91 6.41 -55.16
CA VAL A 291 19.20 6.09 -54.52
C VAL A 291 20.22 7.15 -54.93
N LYS A 292 20.90 7.76 -53.96
CA LYS A 292 21.93 8.79 -54.20
C LYS A 292 23.26 8.33 -53.61
N ALA A 293 24.25 8.05 -54.47
CA ALA A 293 25.59 7.63 -54.07
C ALA A 293 26.66 8.05 -55.10
N GLY A 294 27.93 8.04 -54.69
CA GLY A 294 29.06 8.24 -55.60
C GLY A 294 29.29 7.07 -56.58
N GLU A 295 28.95 5.85 -56.18
CA GLU A 295 28.98 4.62 -56.99
C GLU A 295 27.87 3.64 -56.53
N HIS A 296 27.48 2.69 -57.40
CA HIS A 296 26.51 1.62 -57.08
C HIS A 296 27.08 0.21 -57.38
N PRO A 297 28.12 -0.24 -56.68
CA PRO A 297 28.71 -1.56 -56.92
C PRO A 297 27.82 -2.68 -56.37
N PHE A 298 27.36 -3.58 -57.24
CA PHE A 298 26.67 -4.82 -56.84
C PHE A 298 27.68 -5.97 -56.75
N ARG A 299 28.09 -6.31 -55.52
CA ARG A 299 29.01 -7.43 -55.24
C ARG A 299 28.24 -8.73 -54.98
N GLY A 300 28.94 -9.87 -55.01
CA GLY A 300 28.35 -11.16 -54.64
C GLY A 300 27.85 -11.18 -53.19
N GLY A 301 26.85 -12.02 -52.92
CA GLY A 301 26.25 -12.16 -51.60
C GLY A 301 27.22 -12.73 -50.56
N ALA A 302 27.02 -12.34 -49.31
CA ALA A 302 27.69 -12.91 -48.14
C ALA A 302 26.68 -13.76 -47.35
N SER A 303 27.17 -14.75 -46.59
CA SER A 303 26.36 -15.59 -45.71
C SER A 303 26.88 -15.54 -44.27
N GLY A 304 25.98 -15.65 -43.30
CA GLY A 304 26.31 -15.69 -41.88
C GLY A 304 25.05 -15.89 -41.01
N ASP A 305 25.18 -16.63 -39.92
CA ASP A 305 24.08 -16.91 -38.98
C ASP A 305 24.06 -15.90 -37.82
N VAL A 306 22.88 -15.37 -37.51
CA VAL A 306 22.66 -14.56 -36.29
C VAL A 306 22.09 -15.48 -35.21
N ARG A 307 22.79 -15.64 -34.08
CA ARG A 307 22.27 -16.36 -32.92
C ARG A 307 21.57 -15.38 -31.97
N LEU A 308 20.24 -15.45 -31.92
CA LEU A 308 19.43 -14.69 -30.98
C LEU A 308 18.97 -15.61 -29.84
N SER A 309 19.37 -15.30 -28.61
CA SER A 309 18.86 -15.97 -27.40
C SER A 309 18.57 -14.91 -26.34
N LEU A 310 17.35 -14.90 -25.80
CA LEU A 310 17.08 -14.15 -24.57
C LEU A 310 17.72 -14.89 -23.38
N PRO A 311 18.16 -14.17 -22.33
CA PRO A 311 18.56 -14.81 -21.08
C PRO A 311 17.39 -15.62 -20.53
N ASP A 312 17.53 -16.95 -20.41
CA ASP A 312 16.50 -17.81 -19.84
C ASP A 312 16.59 -17.82 -18.31
N GLY A 313 15.44 -17.67 -17.64
CA GLY A 313 15.35 -17.86 -16.19
C GLY A 313 15.63 -19.31 -15.82
N ILE A 314 16.41 -19.54 -14.77
CA ILE A 314 16.82 -20.89 -14.30
C ILE A 314 15.62 -21.73 -13.78
N VAL A 315 14.43 -21.13 -13.67
CA VAL A 315 13.19 -21.77 -13.21
C VAL A 315 12.09 -21.47 -14.22
N LYS A 316 11.56 -22.51 -14.87
CA LYS A 316 10.33 -22.42 -15.67
C LYS A 316 9.14 -22.52 -14.72
N LEU A 317 8.54 -21.39 -14.39
CA LEU A 317 7.24 -21.38 -13.70
C LEU A 317 6.17 -21.72 -14.73
N GLU A 318 5.39 -22.76 -14.49
CA GLU A 318 4.23 -23.10 -15.34
C GLU A 318 3.19 -21.97 -15.22
N PRO A 319 2.61 -21.47 -16.33
CA PRO A 319 1.70 -20.32 -16.32
C PRO A 319 0.49 -20.50 -15.37
N ASP A 320 0.01 -21.74 -15.25
CA ASP A 320 -1.20 -22.08 -14.49
C ASP A 320 -0.89 -22.58 -13.07
N ARG A 321 0.40 -22.77 -12.74
CA ARG A 321 0.80 -23.17 -11.40
C ARG A 321 0.96 -21.92 -10.56
N MET A 322 -0.19 -21.41 -10.08
CA MET A 322 -0.25 -20.42 -9.02
C MET A 322 0.77 -20.82 -7.95
N LEU A 323 1.66 -19.90 -7.58
CA LEU A 323 2.59 -20.12 -6.48
C LEU A 323 1.74 -20.36 -5.23
N ASP A 324 1.50 -21.62 -4.92
CA ASP A 324 0.72 -22.05 -3.77
C ASP A 324 1.55 -21.76 -2.53
N PHE A 325 1.21 -20.67 -1.86
CA PHE A 325 1.80 -20.25 -0.59
C PHE A 325 0.90 -20.61 0.60
N SER A 326 -0.09 -21.50 0.42
CA SER A 326 -0.83 -22.04 1.55
C SER A 326 0.07 -23.03 2.31
N GLY A 327 0.56 -22.58 3.47
CA GLY A 327 1.06 -23.46 4.52
C GLY A 327 -0.08 -23.94 5.41
#